data_AF-A0A4Q8AIC8-F1
#
_entry.id   AF-A0A4Q8AIC8-F1
#
_cell.length_a   1.000
_cell.length_b   1.000
_cell.length_c   1.000
_cell.angle_alpha   90.00
_cell.angle_beta   90.00
_cell.angle_gamma   90.00
#
_symmetry.space_group_name_H-M   'P 1'
#
loop_
_entity.id
_entity.type
_entity.pdbx_description
1 polymer ?
#
loop_
_entity_poly.entity_id
_entity_poly.type
_entity_poly.pdbx_seq_one_letter_code
_entity_poly.pdbx_strand_id
1 'polypeptide(L)' 'MKTWEEQGCEVCRQQWMSGDRPQYLATNIERHTTLFRCVVCGSYWEDRERYAVEVTKSEAALYGEQILDNG' A
#
# COMPACT_ATOMS: atom_id res chain seq x y z
N MET A 1 12.77 -7.50 -7.98
CA MET A 1 12.00 -6.30 -7.56
C MET A 1 11.02 -6.02 -8.67
N LYS A 2 9.73 -5.84 -8.36
CA LYS A 2 8.70 -5.56 -9.38
C LYS A 2 8.92 -4.17 -9.98
N THR A 3 8.64 -3.98 -11.26
CA THR A 3 8.52 -2.64 -11.86
C THR A 3 7.22 -1.98 -11.41
N TRP A 4 7.07 -0.68 -11.68
CA TRP A 4 5.85 0.05 -11.36
C TRP A 4 4.61 -0.60 -12.00
N GLU A 5 4.72 -1.00 -13.27
CA GLU A 5 3.65 -1.59 -14.07
C GLU A 5 3.23 -2.99 -13.61
N GLU A 6 4.10 -3.70 -12.90
CA GLU A 6 3.86 -5.02 -12.30
C GLU A 6 3.21 -4.94 -10.90
N GLN A 7 3.11 -3.74 -10.32
CA GLN A 7 2.57 -3.53 -8.98
C GLN A 7 1.07 -3.22 -9.02
N GLY A 8 0.28 -3.95 -8.23
CA GLY A 8 -1.16 -3.76 -8.11
C GLY A 8 -1.92 -3.72 -9.44
N CYS A 9 -3.05 -3.02 -9.47
CA CYS A 9 -3.82 -2.78 -10.69
C CYS A 9 -3.59 -1.37 -11.26
N GLU A 10 -4.04 -1.16 -12.49
CA GLU A 10 -3.96 0.14 -13.15
C GLU A 10 -4.61 1.26 -12.33
N VAL A 11 -5.76 0.99 -11.69
CA VAL A 11 -6.50 2.00 -10.92
C VAL A 11 -5.68 2.56 -9.76
N CYS A 12 -5.09 1.70 -8.90
CA CYS A 12 -4.28 2.21 -7.79
C CYS A 12 -2.97 2.85 -8.27
N ARG A 13 -2.38 2.38 -9.38
CA ARG A 13 -1.22 3.05 -9.96
C ARG A 13 -1.56 4.46 -10.42
N GLN A 14 -2.70 4.66 -11.09
CA GLN A 14 -3.15 5.98 -11.51
C GLN A 14 -3.46 6.89 -10.32
N GLN A 15 -4.04 6.37 -9.23
CA GLN A 15 -4.21 7.15 -7.99
C GLN A 15 -2.88 7.73 -7.52
N TRP A 16 -1.85 6.89 -7.36
CA TRP A 16 -0.52 7.34 -6.97
C TRP A 16 0.07 8.38 -7.93
N MET A 17 -0.05 8.16 -9.24
CA MET A 17 0.49 9.07 -10.26
C MET A 17 -0.23 10.43 -10.27
N SER A 18 -1.53 10.45 -9.94
CA SER A 18 -2.34 11.67 -9.89
C SER A 18 -2.14 12.52 -8.63
N GLY A 19 -1.41 11.99 -7.63
CA GLY A 19 -1.28 12.62 -6.32
C GLY A 19 -2.34 12.17 -5.30
N ASP A 20 -3.37 11.45 -5.74
CA ASP A 20 -4.30 10.76 -4.86
C ASP A 20 -3.65 9.54 -4.19
N ARG A 21 -4.38 8.94 -3.23
CA ARG A 21 -3.93 7.76 -2.49
C ARG A 21 -5.03 6.71 -2.46
N PRO A 22 -4.70 5.41 -2.41
CA PRO A 22 -5.66 4.37 -2.07
C PRO A 22 -6.20 4.57 -0.65
N GLN A 23 -7.03 3.64 -0.16
CA GLN A 23 -7.58 3.71 1.18
C GLN A 23 -6.46 3.62 2.23
N TYR A 24 -6.34 4.62 3.09
CA TYR A 24 -5.43 4.59 4.24
C TYR A 24 -5.82 3.45 5.19
N LEU A 25 -4.81 2.71 5.69
CA LEU A 25 -5.01 1.69 6.72
C LEU A 25 -4.31 2.02 8.03
N ALA A 26 -3.01 2.31 7.99
CA ALA A 26 -2.23 2.55 9.22
C ALA A 26 -0.91 3.24 8.93
N THR A 27 -0.28 3.76 9.98
CA THR A 27 1.08 4.31 9.94
C THR A 27 1.98 3.50 10.85
N ASN A 28 3.15 3.09 10.35
CA ASN A 28 4.19 2.49 11.16
C ASN A 28 5.20 3.60 11.51
N ILE A 29 5.22 3.97 12.80
CA ILE A 29 6.05 5.07 13.31
C ILE A 29 7.53 4.72 13.24
N GLU A 30 7.92 3.49 13.58
CA GLU A 30 9.32 3.05 13.56
C GLU A 30 9.91 3.06 12.15
N ARG A 31 9.09 2.71 11.16
CA ARG A 31 9.48 2.66 9.75
C ARG A 31 9.29 3.99 9.03
N HIS A 32 8.61 4.96 9.65
CA HIS A 32 8.22 6.23 9.04
C HIS A 32 7.46 6.03 7.72
N THR A 33 6.58 5.04 7.67
CA THR A 33 5.84 4.65 6.46
C THR A 33 4.35 4.54 6.73
N THR A 34 3.56 4.69 5.67
CA THR A 34 2.10 4.56 5.75
C THR A 34 1.61 3.42 4.86
N LEU A 35 0.72 2.60 5.38
CA LEU A 35 0.09 1.49 4.68
C LEU A 35 -1.25 1.92 4.10
N PHE A 36 -1.44 1.60 2.82
CA PHE A 36 -2.65 1.82 2.06
C PHE A 36 -3.13 0.50 1.45
N ARG A 37 -4.41 0.43 1.09
CA ARG A 37 -4.99 -0.71 0.36
C ARG A 37 -5.83 -0.23 -0.81
N CYS A 38 -5.62 -0.88 -1.96
CA CYS A 38 -6.46 -0.66 -3.12
C CYS A 38 -7.83 -1.29 -2.90
N VAL A 39 -8.90 -0.50 -3.00
CA VAL A 39 -10.29 -0.99 -2.91
C VAL A 39 -10.73 -1.82 -4.12
N VAL A 40 -9.99 -1.75 -5.24
CA VAL A 40 -10.32 -2.45 -6.49
C VAL A 40 -9.67 -3.83 -6.55
N CYS A 41 -8.34 -3.92 -6.38
CA CYS A 41 -7.60 -5.19 -6.49
C CYS A 41 -7.17 -5.78 -5.15
N GLY A 42 -7.37 -5.05 -4.04
CA GLY A 42 -7.00 -5.51 -2.71
C GLY A 42 -5.49 -5.45 -2.38
N SER A 43 -4.63 -5.03 -3.31
CA SER A 43 -3.19 -4.90 -3.07
C SER A 43 -2.87 -3.91 -1.96
N TYR A 44 -1.87 -4.25 -1.15
CA TYR A 44 -1.33 -3.37 -0.11
C TYR A 44 -0.18 -2.54 -0.68
N TRP A 45 -0.11 -1.28 -0.26
CA TRP A 45 0.89 -0.33 -0.71
C TRP A 45 1.52 0.36 0.49
N GLU A 46 2.84 0.43 0.47
CA GLU A 46 3.61 1.19 1.44
C GLU A 46 4.04 2.52 0.82
N ASP A 47 3.59 3.62 1.41
CA ASP A 47 4.05 4.97 1.13
C ASP A 47 5.32 5.24 1.93
N ARG A 48 6.41 5.45 1.21
CA ARG A 48 7.72 5.85 1.75
C ARG A 48 7.97 7.30 1.37
N GLU A 49 8.97 7.92 1.99
CA GLU A 49 9.28 9.34 1.77
C GLU A 49 9.43 9.77 0.30
N ARG A 50 9.78 8.85 -0.61
CA ARG A 50 10.08 9.17 -2.03
C ARG A 50 9.31 8.37 -3.06
N TYR A 51 8.64 7.29 -2.66
CA TYR A 51 7.94 6.40 -3.60
C TYR A 51 6.97 5.50 -2.86
N ALA A 52 5.99 4.98 -3.61
CA ALA A 52 5.09 3.95 -3.16
C ALA A 52 5.48 2.59 -3.75
N VAL A 53 5.33 1.53 -2.97
CA VAL A 53 5.63 0.16 -3.42
C VAL A 53 4.53 -0.79 -2.99
N GLU A 54 4.15 -1.73 -3.86
CA GLU A 54 3.27 -2.83 -3.46
C GLU A 54 3.99 -3.73 -2.45
N VAL A 55 3.31 -4.07 -1.37
CA VAL A 55 3.82 -4.97 -0.33
C VAL A 55 2.92 -6.20 -0.18
N THR A 56 3.52 -7.29 0.27
CA THR A 56 2.79 -8.53 0.57
C THR A 56 1.93 -8.37 1.82
N LYS A 57 0.98 -9.29 2.00
CA LYS A 57 0.15 -9.34 3.22
C LYS A 57 1.02 -9.51 4.49
N SER A 58 2.11 -10.27 4.40
CA SER A 58 3.03 -10.47 5.52
C SER A 58 3.80 -9.20 5.88
N GLU A 59 4.21 -8.39 4.90
CA GLU A 59 4.83 -7.08 5.14
C GLU A 59 3.82 -6.08 5.71
N ALA A 60 2.57 -6.12 5.22
CA ALA A 60 1.47 -5.32 5.76
C ALA A 60 1.15 -5.67 7.23
N ALA A 61 1.33 -6.94 7.63
CA ALA A 61 1.13 -7.39 9.01
C ALA A 61 2.03 -6.66 10.03
N LEU A 62 3.18 -6.12 9.57
CA LEU A 62 4.10 -5.34 10.41
C LEU A 62 3.50 -4.00 10.87
N TYR A 63 2.34 -3.61 10.36
CA TYR A 63 1.58 -2.45 10.81
C TYR A 63 0.55 -2.80 11.91
N GLY A 64 0.34 -4.10 12.18
CA GLY A 64 -0.61 -4.62 13.16
C GLY A 64 -1.52 -5.70 12.56
N GLU A 65 -1.66 -6.83 13.26
CA GLU A 65 -2.45 -7.98 12.78
C GLU A 65 -3.92 -7.62 12.51
N GLN A 66 -4.50 -6.69 13.27
CA GLN A 66 -5.89 -6.24 13.14
C GLN A 66 -6.22 -5.58 11.79
N ILE A 67 -5.20 -5.22 11.01
CA ILE A 67 -5.36 -4.56 9.71
C ILE A 67 -5.71 -5.58 8.60
N LEU A 68 -5.45 -6.87 8.83
CA LEU A 68 -5.53 -7.92 7.82
C LEU A 68 -6.89 -8.62 7.70
N ASP A 69 -7.85 -8.30 8.59
CA ASP A 69 -9.15 -8.96 8.73
C ASP A 69 -10.35 -8.18 8.15
N ASN A 70 -10.14 -6.99 7.58
CA ASN A 70 -11.20 -6.23 6.90
C ASN A 70 -11.35 -6.65 5.43
N GLY A 71 -11.59 -7.95 5.20
CA GLY A 71 -11.88 -8.56 3.90
C GLY A 71 -13.36 -8.58 3.60
#